data_AF-A0A8T0PRN8-F1
#
_entry.id   AF-A0A8T0PRN8-F1
#
_cell.length_a   1.000
_cell.length_b   1.000
_cell.length_c   1.000
_cell.angle_alpha   90.00
_cell.angle_beta   90.00
_cell.angle_gamma   90.00
#
_symmetry.space_group_name_H-M   'P 1'
#
loop_
_entity.id
_entity.type
_entity.pdbx_description
1 polymer ?
#
loop_
_entity_poly.entity_id
_entity_poly.type
_entity_poly.pdbx_seq_one_letter_code
_entity_poly.pdbx_strand_id
1 'polypeptide(L)'
;MGINFISDLRPGLCSNTICVRVSRLWEYRGKNDEDQIKHLDMVLIDEKGDSIYAEVPDDILSKFQPILHEGQIISIRRITLDRAKAIYRAVDNPLMIRLNQYTEIAEPKDPAPDFPKYTFSLTPISELNQYIGNQGAFLDVIGKITAVSNAATLETSSGTIKLRRIIHLVDHSENMIELSLFGPRAQEFDGDTVYEVGRKSLVIAIFVGTSMKQYKGSAPFLSGIAACRWYVNENDVTEIRDFYKCLPIQAEPVKKLHLKNHEEIQRQIETKSLLELREINPFDHVGFKFECTAVIIQVAQNQYWCYPACTTCGSRSIFDGGKYHCSKDSCTGTSIEHRYKVCLIASDTTWQL
;
A
#
# COMPACT_ATOMS: atom_id res chain seq x y z
N MET A 1 -37.47 -17.08 -1.93
CA MET A 1 -36.77 -15.96 -2.61
C MET A 1 -35.46 -16.52 -3.13
N GLY A 2 -35.20 -16.38 -4.43
CA GLY A 2 -34.00 -16.92 -5.07
C GLY A 2 -32.74 -16.17 -4.67
N ILE A 3 -31.61 -16.88 -4.65
CA ILE A 3 -30.27 -16.29 -4.52
C ILE A 3 -29.92 -15.67 -5.88
N ASN A 4 -29.41 -14.44 -5.87
CA ASN A 4 -28.94 -13.74 -7.07
C ASN A 4 -27.41 -13.79 -7.13
N PHE A 5 -26.85 -13.68 -8.34
CA PHE A 5 -25.42 -13.54 -8.57
C PHE A 5 -25.01 -12.07 -8.62
N ILE A 6 -23.72 -11.79 -8.47
CA ILE A 6 -23.17 -10.42 -8.52
C ILE A 6 -23.45 -9.79 -9.90
N SER A 7 -23.36 -10.56 -10.98
CA SER A 7 -23.65 -10.13 -12.36
C SER A 7 -25.11 -9.69 -12.58
N ASP A 8 -26.04 -10.13 -11.73
CA ASP A 8 -27.46 -9.78 -11.84
C ASP A 8 -27.80 -8.46 -11.12
N LEU A 9 -26.87 -7.91 -10.33
CA LEU A 9 -27.11 -6.72 -9.52
C LEU A 9 -27.27 -5.47 -10.40
N ARG A 10 -28.04 -4.50 -9.89
CA ARG A 10 -28.33 -3.22 -10.54
C ARG A 10 -28.14 -2.06 -9.54
N PRO A 11 -27.80 -0.84 -10.01
CA PRO A 11 -27.60 0.31 -9.13
C PRO A 11 -28.83 0.63 -8.28
N GLY A 12 -28.60 1.15 -7.07
CA GLY A 12 -29.63 1.58 -6.13
C GLY A 12 -29.88 0.60 -4.99
N LEU A 13 -31.06 0.70 -4.37
CA LEU A 13 -31.46 -0.17 -3.27
C LEU A 13 -31.79 -1.58 -3.79
N CYS A 14 -31.15 -2.58 -3.19
CA CYS A 14 -31.31 -3.97 -3.57
C CYS A 14 -31.74 -4.81 -2.37
N SER A 15 -32.96 -5.33 -2.41
CA SER A 15 -33.52 -6.23 -1.38
C SER A 15 -33.20 -7.71 -1.64
N ASN A 16 -32.54 -8.02 -2.76
CA ASN A 16 -32.17 -9.38 -3.13
C ASN A 16 -31.16 -9.97 -2.14
N THR A 17 -31.18 -11.29 -2.02
CA THR A 17 -30.16 -12.05 -1.30
C THR A 17 -29.09 -12.51 -2.29
N ILE A 18 -27.82 -12.29 -1.93
CA ILE A 18 -26.66 -12.85 -2.61
C ILE A 18 -25.89 -13.75 -1.64
N CYS A 19 -25.32 -14.84 -2.14
CA CYS A 19 -24.41 -15.71 -1.39
C CYS A 19 -22.99 -15.43 -1.87
N VAL A 20 -22.11 -15.05 -0.96
CA VAL A 20 -20.76 -14.57 -1.30
C VAL A 20 -19.73 -15.01 -0.27
N ARG A 21 -18.50 -15.20 -0.70
CA ARG A 21 -17.32 -15.32 0.17
C ARG A 21 -16.68 -13.95 0.39
N VAL A 22 -16.34 -13.65 1.63
CA VAL A 22 -15.47 -12.50 1.97
C VAL A 22 -14.03 -12.89 1.66
N SER A 23 -13.58 -12.68 0.42
CA SER A 23 -12.26 -13.10 -0.04
C SER A 23 -11.13 -12.28 0.59
N ARG A 24 -11.35 -10.98 0.78
CA ARG A 24 -10.43 -10.06 1.45
C ARG A 24 -11.21 -9.13 2.37
N LEU A 25 -10.65 -8.80 3.53
CA LEU A 25 -11.24 -7.86 4.49
C LEU A 25 -10.14 -6.96 5.09
N TRP A 26 -10.30 -5.64 5.06
CA TRP A 26 -9.32 -4.74 5.65
C TRP A 26 -9.94 -3.46 6.22
N GLU A 27 -9.26 -2.90 7.21
CA GLU A 27 -9.65 -1.63 7.81
C GLU A 27 -8.97 -0.48 7.06
N TYR A 28 -9.74 0.55 6.72
CA TYR A 28 -9.20 1.80 6.22
C TYR A 28 -9.25 2.88 7.30
N ARG A 29 -8.06 3.37 7.68
CA ARG A 29 -7.89 4.38 8.73
C ARG A 29 -7.49 5.76 8.19
N GLY A 30 -7.18 5.86 6.91
CA GLY A 30 -6.73 7.10 6.27
C GLY A 30 -5.22 7.12 6.07
N LYS A 31 -4.56 8.22 6.48
CA LYS A 31 -3.11 8.41 6.24
C LYS A 31 -2.25 7.74 7.31
N ASN A 32 -2.73 7.73 8.56
CA ASN A 32 -2.03 7.09 9.67
C ASN A 32 -2.74 5.79 10.06
N ASP A 33 -1.96 4.75 10.29
CA ASP A 33 -2.47 3.43 10.65
C ASP A 33 -2.98 3.39 12.11
N GLU A 34 -2.66 4.41 12.91
CA GLU A 34 -3.16 4.60 14.29
C GLU A 34 -4.48 5.40 14.36
N ASP A 35 -4.92 5.98 13.24
CA ASP A 35 -6.19 6.73 13.19
C ASP A 35 -7.39 5.79 13.40
N GLN A 36 -8.54 6.36 13.74
CA GLN A 36 -9.80 5.62 13.83
C GLN A 36 -10.18 5.00 12.47
N ILE A 37 -10.83 3.84 12.52
CA ILE A 37 -11.36 3.17 11.32
C ILE A 37 -12.44 4.07 10.71
N LYS A 38 -12.27 4.39 9.43
CA LYS A 38 -13.23 5.21 8.65
C LYS A 38 -14.21 4.35 7.88
N HIS A 39 -13.78 3.16 7.46
CA HIS A 39 -14.64 2.14 6.90
C HIS A 39 -13.93 0.78 6.92
N LEU A 40 -14.73 -0.28 6.90
CA LEU A 40 -14.26 -1.65 6.69
C LEU A 40 -14.52 -2.03 5.23
N ASP A 41 -13.47 -2.46 4.56
CA ASP A 41 -13.46 -2.75 3.15
C ASP A 41 -13.37 -4.24 2.90
N MET A 42 -14.04 -4.71 1.85
CA MET A 42 -14.09 -6.11 1.51
C MET A 42 -14.11 -6.35 0.01
N VAL A 43 -13.58 -7.50 -0.39
CA VAL A 43 -13.81 -8.08 -1.72
C VAL A 43 -14.66 -9.31 -1.55
N LEU A 44 -15.82 -9.29 -2.21
CA LEU A 44 -16.78 -10.38 -2.23
C LEU A 44 -16.65 -11.15 -3.54
N ILE A 45 -16.81 -12.47 -3.46
CA ILE A 45 -16.85 -13.36 -4.62
C ILE A 45 -18.13 -14.19 -4.52
N ASP A 46 -18.86 -14.39 -5.61
CA ASP A 46 -20.00 -15.32 -5.63
C ASP A 46 -19.61 -16.72 -6.15
N GLU A 47 -20.60 -17.61 -6.24
CA GLU A 47 -20.38 -19.00 -6.68
C GLU A 47 -19.89 -19.10 -8.14
N LYS A 48 -20.16 -18.09 -8.99
CA LYS A 48 -19.69 -18.05 -10.38
C LYS A 48 -18.28 -17.50 -10.52
N GLY A 49 -17.72 -16.96 -9.43
CA GLY A 49 -16.42 -16.30 -9.44
C GLY A 49 -16.49 -14.82 -9.82
N ASP A 50 -17.69 -14.26 -10.00
CA ASP A 50 -17.85 -12.82 -10.15
C ASP A 50 -17.45 -12.16 -8.84
N SER A 51 -16.73 -11.03 -8.91
CA SER A 51 -16.28 -10.32 -7.73
C SER A 51 -16.74 -8.87 -7.68
N ILE A 52 -16.95 -8.37 -6.47
CA ILE A 52 -17.39 -7.00 -6.22
C ILE A 52 -16.75 -6.44 -4.96
N TYR A 53 -16.39 -5.16 -5.00
CA TYR A 53 -15.93 -4.44 -3.82
C TYR A 53 -17.11 -4.05 -2.94
N ALA A 54 -16.94 -4.16 -1.64
CA ALA A 54 -17.94 -3.81 -0.64
C ALA A 54 -17.34 -2.98 0.50
N GLU A 55 -18.16 -2.12 1.10
CA GLU A 55 -17.76 -1.20 2.15
C GLU A 55 -18.80 -1.15 3.27
N VAL A 56 -18.32 -1.16 4.52
CA VAL A 56 -19.08 -0.83 5.72
C VAL A 56 -18.64 0.56 6.20
N PRO A 57 -19.53 1.56 6.13
CA PRO A 57 -19.23 2.90 6.66
C PRO A 57 -19.03 2.90 8.19
N ASP A 58 -18.39 3.94 8.70
CA ASP A 58 -18.07 4.11 10.12
C ASP A 58 -19.28 4.07 11.06
N ASP A 59 -20.39 4.69 10.68
CA ASP A 59 -21.62 4.83 11.46
C ASP A 59 -22.28 3.49 11.85
N ILE A 60 -22.07 2.44 11.04
CA ILE A 60 -22.61 1.09 11.28
C ILE A 60 -21.51 0.06 11.53
N LEU A 61 -20.26 0.47 11.62
CA LEU A 61 -19.10 -0.42 11.72
C LEU A 61 -19.22 -1.39 12.92
N SER A 62 -19.63 -0.87 14.07
CA SER A 62 -19.76 -1.64 15.32
C SER A 62 -20.74 -2.82 15.22
N LYS A 63 -21.72 -2.75 14.32
CA LYS A 63 -22.69 -3.82 14.05
C LYS A 63 -22.07 -4.97 13.25
N PHE A 64 -21.17 -4.66 12.30
CA PHE A 64 -20.73 -5.62 11.30
C PHE A 64 -19.31 -6.14 11.54
N GLN A 65 -18.41 -5.34 12.14
CA GLN A 65 -17.04 -5.76 12.42
C GLN A 65 -16.94 -7.07 13.24
N PRO A 66 -17.80 -7.34 14.24
CA PRO A 66 -17.71 -8.59 15.01
C PRO A 66 -18.15 -9.85 14.26
N ILE A 67 -18.85 -9.71 13.13
CA ILE A 67 -19.46 -10.83 12.38
C ILE A 67 -18.88 -11.00 10.98
N LEU A 68 -18.05 -10.06 10.54
CA LEU A 68 -17.38 -10.10 9.24
C LEU A 68 -15.95 -10.61 9.43
N HIS A 69 -15.66 -11.76 8.83
CA HIS A 69 -14.34 -12.38 8.85
C HIS A 69 -13.87 -12.70 7.44
N GLU A 70 -12.57 -12.59 7.19
CA GLU A 70 -11.99 -13.02 5.91
C GLU A 70 -12.11 -14.55 5.75
N GLY A 71 -12.40 -15.01 4.54
CA GLY A 71 -12.58 -16.43 4.18
C GLY A 71 -13.99 -16.98 4.37
N GLN A 72 -14.85 -16.33 5.16
CA GLN A 72 -16.20 -16.84 5.44
C GLN A 72 -17.15 -16.70 4.25
N ILE A 73 -18.10 -17.62 4.11
CA ILE A 73 -19.20 -17.53 3.15
C ILE A 73 -20.44 -17.02 3.89
N ILE A 74 -21.10 -16.00 3.34
CA ILE A 74 -22.26 -15.34 3.94
C ILE A 74 -23.36 -15.11 2.92
N SER A 75 -24.61 -15.14 3.39
CA SER A 75 -25.75 -14.59 2.70
C SER A 75 -25.97 -13.14 3.12
N ILE A 76 -25.97 -12.21 2.18
CA ILE A 76 -26.20 -10.77 2.43
C ILE A 76 -27.47 -10.33 1.71
N ARG A 77 -28.29 -9.50 2.36
CA ARG A 77 -29.48 -8.86 1.73
C ARG A 77 -29.68 -7.42 2.22
N ARG A 78 -30.52 -6.67 1.51
CA ARG A 78 -30.83 -5.24 1.79
C ARG A 78 -29.58 -4.36 1.74
N ILE A 79 -28.92 -4.40 0.59
CA ILE A 79 -27.68 -3.68 0.30
C ILE A 79 -27.95 -2.50 -0.64
N THR A 80 -27.01 -1.56 -0.68
CA THR A 80 -27.01 -0.46 -1.64
C THR A 80 -25.93 -0.72 -2.70
N LEU A 81 -26.27 -0.59 -3.98
CA LEU A 81 -25.34 -0.72 -5.09
C LEU A 81 -25.01 0.67 -5.64
N ASP A 82 -23.77 1.08 -5.48
CA ASP A 82 -23.23 2.35 -5.99
C ASP A 82 -22.30 2.11 -7.17
N ARG A 83 -21.89 3.20 -7.83
CA ARG A 83 -20.77 3.14 -8.77
C ARG A 83 -19.47 2.84 -8.02
N ALA A 84 -18.61 2.03 -8.63
CA ALA A 84 -17.31 1.71 -8.07
C ALA A 84 -16.46 2.97 -7.82
N LYS A 85 -15.54 2.88 -6.85
CA LYS A 85 -14.64 3.98 -6.49
C LYS A 85 -13.82 4.44 -7.70
N ALA A 86 -13.61 5.75 -7.81
CA ALA A 86 -12.78 6.32 -8.87
C ALA A 86 -11.29 5.93 -8.72
N ILE A 87 -10.86 5.71 -7.48
CA ILE A 87 -9.49 5.37 -7.09
C ILE A 87 -9.48 4.15 -6.18
N TYR A 88 -8.35 3.44 -6.14
CA TYR A 88 -8.10 2.29 -5.29
C TYR A 88 -9.12 1.17 -5.46
N ARG A 89 -9.58 0.92 -6.70
CA ARG A 89 -10.45 -0.23 -7.00
C ARG A 89 -9.70 -1.53 -6.77
N ALA A 90 -10.26 -2.40 -5.92
CA ALA A 90 -9.69 -3.71 -5.61
C ALA A 90 -10.05 -4.81 -6.61
N VAL A 91 -11.12 -4.62 -7.39
CA VAL A 91 -11.59 -5.53 -8.43
C VAL A 91 -12.16 -4.72 -9.61
N ASP A 92 -12.14 -5.31 -10.80
CA ASP A 92 -12.72 -4.71 -12.00
C ASP A 92 -14.23 -4.97 -12.07
N ASN A 93 -14.97 -4.18 -11.30
CA ASN A 93 -16.43 -4.15 -11.33
C ASN A 93 -16.90 -2.70 -11.40
N PRO A 94 -17.84 -2.33 -12.28
CA PRO A 94 -18.35 -0.95 -12.37
C PRO A 94 -19.22 -0.56 -11.16
N LEU A 95 -19.65 -1.52 -10.34
CA LEU A 95 -20.45 -1.33 -9.15
C LEU A 95 -19.67 -1.67 -7.88
N MET A 96 -20.14 -1.13 -6.77
CA MET A 96 -19.73 -1.55 -5.43
C MET A 96 -20.94 -1.69 -4.53
N ILE A 97 -20.80 -2.52 -3.51
CA ILE A 97 -21.79 -2.68 -2.46
C ILE A 97 -21.47 -1.74 -1.29
N ARG A 98 -22.46 -0.99 -0.81
CA ARG A 98 -22.39 -0.29 0.48
C ARG A 98 -23.38 -0.93 1.45
N LEU A 99 -22.87 -1.40 2.58
CA LEU A 99 -23.71 -1.86 3.68
C LEU A 99 -24.41 -0.67 4.33
N ASN A 100 -25.62 -0.90 4.82
CA ASN A 100 -26.43 0.11 5.49
C ASN A 100 -27.05 -0.46 6.78
N GLN A 101 -27.71 0.40 7.56
CA GLN A 101 -28.34 0.01 8.83
C GLN A 101 -29.35 -1.16 8.70
N TYR A 102 -29.98 -1.32 7.54
CA TYR A 102 -30.95 -2.37 7.25
C TYR A 102 -30.33 -3.62 6.62
N THR A 103 -29.03 -3.62 6.31
CA THR A 103 -28.34 -4.79 5.78
C THR A 103 -28.38 -5.92 6.81
N GLU A 104 -28.66 -7.11 6.29
CA GLU A 104 -28.71 -8.34 7.06
C GLU A 104 -27.70 -9.34 6.50
N ILE A 105 -26.99 -10.00 7.41
CA ILE A 105 -26.00 -11.03 7.13
C ILE A 105 -26.45 -12.29 7.87
N ALA A 106 -26.43 -13.42 7.18
CA ALA A 106 -26.75 -14.72 7.74
C ALA A 106 -25.79 -15.79 7.20
N GLU A 107 -25.72 -16.91 7.89
CA GLU A 107 -25.08 -18.11 7.36
C GLU A 107 -25.79 -18.58 6.08
N PRO A 108 -25.05 -18.96 5.03
CA PRO A 108 -25.63 -19.45 3.80
C PRO A 108 -26.24 -20.83 4.00
N LYS A 109 -27.36 -21.09 3.30
CA LYS A 109 -27.93 -22.44 3.22
C LYS A 109 -27.17 -23.23 2.16
N ASP A 110 -26.53 -24.31 2.57
CA ASP A 110 -25.83 -25.27 1.70
C ASP A 110 -24.91 -24.61 0.64
N PRO A 111 -23.84 -23.92 1.05
CA PRO A 111 -22.90 -23.33 0.10
C PRO A 111 -22.24 -24.42 -0.75
N ALA A 112 -21.99 -24.12 -2.02
CA ALA A 112 -21.29 -25.03 -2.93
C ALA A 112 -19.93 -25.47 -2.35
N PRO A 113 -19.55 -26.76 -2.44
CA PRO A 113 -18.27 -27.25 -1.90
C PRO A 113 -17.05 -26.54 -2.50
N ASP A 114 -17.11 -26.23 -3.81
CA ASP A 114 -16.03 -25.60 -4.57
C ASP A 114 -16.19 -24.07 -4.70
N PHE A 115 -16.79 -23.44 -3.69
CA PHE A 115 -17.03 -21.99 -3.72
C PHE A 115 -15.71 -21.22 -3.95
N PRO A 116 -15.63 -20.33 -4.97
CA PRO A 116 -14.40 -19.64 -5.32
C PRO A 116 -13.78 -18.87 -4.14
N LYS A 117 -12.45 -18.99 -4.01
CA LYS A 117 -11.69 -18.40 -2.89
C LYS A 117 -10.99 -17.09 -3.24
N TYR A 118 -10.45 -17.03 -4.46
CA TYR A 118 -9.52 -16.01 -4.89
C TYR A 118 -10.08 -15.25 -6.09
N THR A 119 -9.76 -13.96 -6.16
CA THR A 119 -10.02 -13.11 -7.32
C THR A 119 -8.86 -12.15 -7.46
N PHE A 120 -8.33 -12.04 -8.67
CA PHE A 120 -7.21 -11.18 -9.00
C PHE A 120 -7.16 -10.88 -10.50
N SER A 121 -6.52 -9.79 -10.87
CA SER A 121 -6.24 -9.42 -12.26
C SER A 121 -4.74 -9.19 -12.44
N LEU A 122 -4.04 -10.23 -12.89
CA LEU A 122 -2.58 -10.25 -12.95
C LEU A 122 -2.06 -9.26 -14.00
N THR A 123 -1.22 -8.34 -13.54
CA THR A 123 -0.46 -7.41 -14.38
C THR A 123 0.96 -7.94 -14.57
N PRO A 124 1.47 -8.05 -15.81
CA PRO A 124 2.85 -8.46 -16.06
C PRO A 124 3.85 -7.51 -15.39
N ILE A 125 4.95 -8.05 -14.85
CA ILE A 125 5.98 -7.24 -14.17
C ILE A 125 6.58 -6.20 -15.12
N SER A 126 6.79 -6.57 -16.38
CA SER A 126 7.29 -5.69 -17.45
C SER A 126 6.42 -4.46 -17.70
N GLU A 127 5.12 -4.52 -17.37
CA GLU A 127 4.14 -3.47 -17.63
C GLU A 127 3.95 -2.53 -16.43
N LEU A 128 4.48 -2.87 -15.24
CA LEU A 128 4.17 -2.14 -14.00
C LEU A 128 4.57 -0.66 -14.03
N ASN A 129 5.64 -0.31 -14.73
CA ASN A 129 6.16 1.06 -14.76
C ASN A 129 5.15 2.08 -15.33
N GLN A 130 4.21 1.66 -16.18
CA GLN A 130 3.17 2.56 -16.70
C GLN A 130 2.15 3.01 -15.64
N TYR A 131 2.14 2.34 -14.48
CA TYR A 131 1.22 2.63 -13.37
C TYR A 131 1.86 3.48 -12.27
N ILE A 132 3.09 4.01 -12.46
CA ILE A 132 3.73 4.88 -11.47
C ILE A 132 2.86 6.11 -11.22
N GLY A 133 2.45 6.29 -9.95
CA GLY A 133 1.59 7.40 -9.54
C GLY A 133 0.11 7.22 -9.91
N ASN A 134 -0.26 6.15 -10.60
CA ASN A 134 -1.64 5.80 -10.87
C ASN A 134 -2.34 5.37 -9.56
N GLN A 135 -3.53 5.92 -9.33
CA GLN A 135 -4.36 5.61 -8.16
C GLN A 135 -5.69 4.95 -8.54
N GLY A 136 -5.93 4.61 -9.81
CA GLY A 136 -7.23 4.13 -10.29
C GLY A 136 -7.63 2.77 -9.74
N ALA A 137 -6.82 1.75 -10.00
CA ALA A 137 -7.02 0.39 -9.51
C ALA A 137 -5.75 -0.11 -8.80
N PHE A 138 -5.93 -1.02 -7.86
CA PHE A 138 -4.82 -1.81 -7.36
C PHE A 138 -4.30 -2.76 -8.43
N LEU A 139 -3.04 -3.14 -8.29
CA LEU A 139 -2.36 -4.07 -9.17
C LEU A 139 -2.18 -5.40 -8.44
N ASP A 140 -2.37 -6.48 -9.19
CA ASP A 140 -2.09 -7.82 -8.73
C ASP A 140 -0.94 -8.39 -9.57
N VAL A 141 0.01 -9.06 -8.94
CA VAL A 141 1.23 -9.55 -9.61
C VAL A 141 1.53 -10.96 -9.18
N ILE A 142 2.05 -11.76 -10.10
CA ILE A 142 2.60 -13.09 -9.83
C ILE A 142 4.10 -13.08 -10.07
N GLY A 143 4.85 -13.75 -9.22
CA GLY A 143 6.30 -13.88 -9.39
C GLY A 143 6.93 -14.95 -8.52
N LYS A 144 8.12 -15.38 -8.93
CA LYS A 144 9.06 -16.14 -8.10
C LYS A 144 9.65 -15.18 -7.08
N ILE A 145 9.53 -15.48 -5.79
CA ILE A 145 10.25 -14.75 -4.75
C ILE A 145 11.73 -15.12 -4.86
N THR A 146 12.60 -14.12 -4.99
CA THR A 146 14.07 -14.33 -5.07
C THR A 146 14.81 -13.73 -3.89
N ALA A 147 14.18 -12.82 -3.14
CA ALA A 147 14.74 -12.27 -1.92
C ALA A 147 13.64 -11.82 -0.95
N VAL A 148 13.94 -11.90 0.35
CA VAL A 148 13.06 -11.41 1.42
C VAL A 148 13.89 -10.81 2.55
N SER A 149 13.45 -9.68 3.10
CA SER A 149 14.12 -9.02 4.23
C SER A 149 13.55 -9.42 5.58
N ASN A 150 14.26 -9.09 6.66
CA ASN A 150 13.62 -8.90 7.97
C ASN A 150 12.58 -7.77 7.91
N ALA A 151 11.60 -7.81 8.82
CA ALA A 151 10.79 -6.64 9.10
C ALA A 151 11.63 -5.62 9.88
N ALA A 152 11.70 -4.39 9.41
CA ALA A 152 12.47 -3.33 10.03
C ALA A 152 11.67 -2.03 10.07
N THR A 153 11.82 -1.28 11.16
CA THR A 153 11.20 0.03 11.32
C THR A 153 12.05 1.05 10.59
N LEU A 154 11.50 1.76 9.61
CA LEU A 154 12.22 2.73 8.79
C LEU A 154 11.49 4.07 8.76
N GLU A 155 12.26 5.15 8.72
CA GLU A 155 11.72 6.48 8.44
C GLU A 155 11.45 6.62 6.93
N THR A 156 10.22 6.97 6.57
CA THR A 156 9.83 7.24 5.18
C THR A 156 10.29 8.65 4.77
N SER A 157 10.21 8.96 3.47
CA SER A 157 10.49 10.30 2.96
C SER A 157 9.57 11.39 3.52
N SER A 158 8.43 11.03 4.13
CA SER A 158 7.54 11.97 4.82
C SER A 158 7.91 12.21 6.28
N GLY A 159 9.01 11.61 6.78
CA GLY A 159 9.40 11.65 8.19
C GLY A 159 8.58 10.71 9.07
N THR A 160 7.74 9.85 8.48
CA THR A 160 6.91 8.91 9.23
C THR A 160 7.69 7.63 9.46
N ILE A 161 7.76 7.18 10.71
CA ILE A 161 8.38 5.91 11.05
C ILE A 161 7.37 4.80 10.78
N LYS A 162 7.71 3.84 9.92
CA LYS A 162 6.85 2.70 9.57
C LYS A 162 7.63 1.40 9.52
N LEU A 163 7.01 0.31 9.98
CA LEU A 163 7.52 -1.04 9.73
C LEU A 163 7.47 -1.32 8.23
N ARG A 164 8.56 -1.87 7.68
CA ARG A 164 8.71 -2.24 6.27
C ARG A 164 9.33 -3.63 6.15
N ARG A 165 8.85 -4.41 5.19
CA ARG A 165 9.50 -5.64 4.72
C ARG A 165 9.62 -5.58 3.19
N ILE A 166 10.79 -5.93 2.68
CA ILE A 166 11.09 -5.96 1.24
C ILE A 166 11.07 -7.40 0.74
N ILE A 167 10.49 -7.57 -0.44
CA ILE A 167 10.38 -8.84 -1.16
C ILE A 167 10.76 -8.54 -2.62
N HIS A 168 11.60 -9.37 -3.23
CA HIS A 168 11.89 -9.28 -4.66
C HIS A 168 11.10 -10.34 -5.40
N LEU A 169 10.34 -9.92 -6.41
CA LEU A 169 9.60 -10.78 -7.31
C LEU A 169 10.22 -10.75 -8.69
N VAL A 170 10.33 -11.93 -9.31
CA VAL A 170 10.86 -12.09 -10.67
C VAL A 170 9.88 -12.90 -11.52
N ASP A 171 9.62 -12.45 -12.75
CA ASP A 171 8.80 -13.19 -13.71
C ASP A 171 9.63 -14.24 -14.48
N HIS A 172 8.97 -15.00 -15.38
CA HIS A 172 9.66 -16.00 -16.22
C HIS A 172 10.61 -15.38 -17.27
N SER A 173 10.50 -14.07 -17.50
CA SER A 173 11.35 -13.29 -18.41
C SER A 173 12.47 -12.56 -17.64
N GLU A 174 12.67 -12.90 -16.36
CA GLU A 174 13.66 -12.31 -15.46
C GLU A 174 13.47 -10.80 -15.19
N ASN A 175 12.27 -10.25 -15.46
CA ASN A 175 11.93 -8.90 -15.00
C ASN A 175 11.74 -8.92 -13.49
N MET A 176 12.42 -8.01 -12.78
CA MET A 176 12.38 -7.93 -11.32
C MET A 176 11.63 -6.69 -10.85
N ILE A 177 10.80 -6.85 -9.81
CA ILE A 177 10.20 -5.75 -9.08
C ILE A 177 10.40 -5.92 -7.57
N GLU A 178 10.76 -4.82 -6.91
CA GLU A 178 10.74 -4.75 -5.45
C GLU A 178 9.29 -4.55 -4.99
N LEU A 179 8.85 -5.36 -4.04
CA LEU A 179 7.60 -5.18 -3.30
C LEU A 179 7.92 -4.86 -1.85
N SER A 180 7.38 -3.74 -1.38
CA SER A 180 7.48 -3.29 0.00
C SER A 180 6.13 -3.41 0.70
N LEU A 181 6.05 -4.30 1.69
CA LEU A 181 4.95 -4.37 2.64
C LEU A 181 5.19 -3.38 3.77
N PHE A 182 4.13 -2.70 4.22
CA PHE A 182 4.21 -1.71 5.29
C PHE A 182 3.27 -2.02 6.46
N GLY A 183 3.63 -1.51 7.64
CA GLY A 183 2.81 -1.56 8.84
C GLY A 183 2.44 -3.01 9.21
N PRO A 184 1.17 -3.30 9.55
CA PRO A 184 0.73 -4.65 9.91
C PRO A 184 1.05 -5.71 8.85
N ARG A 185 0.96 -5.37 7.55
CA ARG A 185 1.27 -6.33 6.47
C ARG A 185 2.73 -6.79 6.49
N ALA A 186 3.66 -5.91 6.87
CA ALA A 186 5.08 -6.27 6.98
C ALA A 186 5.35 -7.28 8.09
N GLN A 187 4.54 -7.22 9.16
CA GLN A 187 4.61 -8.13 10.31
C GLN A 187 3.93 -9.46 10.00
N GLU A 188 2.74 -9.42 9.39
CA GLU A 188 1.94 -10.61 9.07
C GLU A 188 2.57 -11.49 8.00
N PHE A 189 3.36 -10.92 7.07
CA PHE A 189 4.07 -11.72 6.09
C PHE A 189 5.24 -12.46 6.74
N ASP A 190 5.13 -13.79 6.81
CA ASP A 190 6.15 -14.68 7.36
C ASP A 190 7.31 -14.88 6.37
N GLY A 191 8.20 -13.88 6.32
CA GLY A 191 9.37 -13.93 5.46
C GLY A 191 10.44 -14.95 5.91
N ASP A 192 10.43 -15.40 7.16
CA ASP A 192 11.39 -16.42 7.61
C ASP A 192 10.98 -17.80 7.09
N THR A 193 9.69 -18.14 7.14
CA THR A 193 9.18 -19.37 6.49
C THR A 193 9.42 -19.33 4.98
N VAL A 194 9.15 -18.20 4.32
CA VAL A 194 9.45 -18.02 2.88
C VAL A 194 10.92 -18.25 2.57
N TYR A 195 11.83 -17.72 3.39
CA TYR A 195 13.26 -17.94 3.23
C TYR A 195 13.63 -19.42 3.40
N GLU A 196 13.17 -20.08 4.47
CA GLU A 196 13.52 -21.49 4.72
C GLU A 196 12.96 -22.46 3.66
N VAL A 197 11.74 -22.21 3.15
CA VAL A 197 11.20 -22.96 2.01
C VAL A 197 11.98 -22.64 0.74
N GLY A 198 12.25 -21.35 0.50
CA GLY A 198 12.97 -20.83 -0.66
C GLY A 198 14.42 -21.30 -0.79
N ARG A 199 15.00 -21.86 0.27
CA ARG A 199 16.30 -22.54 0.23
C ARG A 199 16.24 -23.93 -0.41
N LYS A 200 15.06 -24.54 -0.48
CA LYS A 200 14.86 -25.93 -0.89
C LYS A 200 14.03 -26.06 -2.15
N SER A 201 13.10 -25.13 -2.38
CA SER A 201 12.20 -25.16 -3.53
C SER A 201 11.87 -23.74 -4.01
N LEU A 202 11.34 -23.64 -5.23
CA LEU A 202 10.77 -22.40 -5.72
C LEU A 202 9.63 -21.92 -4.81
N VAL A 203 9.59 -20.62 -4.58
CA VAL A 203 8.48 -19.94 -3.90
C VAL A 203 7.84 -19.00 -4.89
N ILE A 204 6.61 -19.31 -5.27
CA ILE A 204 5.80 -18.51 -6.18
C ILE A 204 4.70 -17.87 -5.37
N ALA A 205 4.53 -16.58 -5.56
CA ALA A 205 3.52 -15.82 -4.85
C ALA A 205 2.72 -14.96 -5.82
N ILE A 206 1.42 -14.89 -5.58
CA ILE A 206 0.57 -13.81 -6.09
C ILE A 206 0.45 -12.79 -4.97
N PHE A 207 0.74 -11.52 -5.26
CA PHE A 207 0.41 -10.39 -4.40
C PHE A 207 -0.73 -9.61 -5.03
N VAL A 208 -1.81 -9.41 -4.28
CA VAL A 208 -2.98 -8.65 -4.72
C VAL A 208 -3.11 -7.36 -3.94
N GLY A 209 -3.80 -6.36 -4.50
CA GLY A 209 -4.08 -5.12 -3.76
C GLY A 209 -2.85 -4.21 -3.60
N THR A 210 -1.93 -4.22 -4.56
CA THR A 210 -0.68 -3.43 -4.51
C THR A 210 -0.78 -2.13 -5.31
N SER A 211 0.11 -1.17 -5.07
CA SER A 211 0.17 0.08 -5.84
C SER A 211 1.61 0.42 -6.25
N MET A 212 1.80 0.85 -7.49
CA MET A 212 3.11 1.33 -7.93
C MET A 212 3.46 2.69 -7.32
N LYS A 213 4.64 2.77 -6.70
CA LYS A 213 5.18 3.97 -6.07
C LYS A 213 6.60 4.23 -6.56
N GLN A 214 6.97 5.49 -6.58
CA GLN A 214 8.35 5.92 -6.81
C GLN A 214 8.62 7.16 -5.97
N TYR A 215 9.65 7.09 -5.12
CA TYR A 215 10.13 8.25 -4.39
C TYR A 215 11.21 8.97 -5.21
N LYS A 216 11.45 10.24 -4.89
CA LYS A 216 12.45 11.02 -5.62
C LYS A 216 13.83 10.37 -5.46
N GLY A 217 14.45 10.01 -6.58
CA GLY A 217 15.76 9.36 -6.60
C GLY A 217 15.77 7.87 -6.26
N SER A 218 14.59 7.23 -6.11
CA SER A 218 14.49 5.78 -5.91
C SER A 218 14.03 5.06 -7.19
N ALA A 219 14.33 3.76 -7.26
CA ALA A 219 13.68 2.88 -8.22
C ALA A 219 12.16 2.81 -7.93
N PRO A 220 11.32 2.55 -8.94
CA PRO A 220 9.93 2.19 -8.75
C PRO A 220 9.79 0.88 -7.98
N PHE A 221 8.73 0.77 -7.16
CA PHE A 221 8.44 -0.43 -6.37
C PHE A 221 6.94 -0.58 -6.16
N LEU A 222 6.49 -1.80 -5.87
CA LEU A 222 5.13 -2.09 -5.44
C LEU A 222 4.98 -1.85 -3.95
N SER A 223 3.95 -1.11 -3.55
CA SER A 223 3.59 -0.90 -2.16
C SER A 223 2.38 -1.78 -1.80
N GLY A 224 2.54 -2.63 -0.79
CA GLY A 224 1.45 -3.38 -0.17
C GLY A 224 1.08 -2.81 1.19
N ILE A 225 -0.16 -2.34 1.32
CA ILE A 225 -0.74 -1.76 2.54
C ILE A 225 -1.99 -2.55 2.96
N ALA A 226 -2.94 -1.97 3.70
CA ALA A 226 -4.10 -2.67 4.28
C ALA A 226 -4.85 -3.62 3.31
N ALA A 227 -5.09 -3.18 2.07
CA ALA A 227 -5.79 -3.97 1.05
C ALA A 227 -4.96 -5.14 0.47
N CYS A 228 -3.67 -5.19 0.76
CA CYS A 228 -2.76 -6.17 0.18
C CYS A 228 -2.94 -7.55 0.84
N ARG A 229 -2.98 -8.58 0.00
CA ARG A 229 -2.93 -10.00 0.40
C ARG A 229 -1.96 -10.74 -0.51
N TRP A 230 -1.60 -11.95 -0.09
CA TRP A 230 -0.70 -12.81 -0.83
C TRP A 230 -1.15 -14.27 -0.77
N TYR A 231 -0.83 -15.01 -1.82
CA TYR A 231 -1.08 -16.44 -1.95
C TYR A 231 0.23 -17.09 -2.34
N VAL A 232 0.81 -17.90 -1.46
CA VAL A 232 2.18 -18.43 -1.60
C VAL A 232 2.11 -19.94 -1.78
N ASN A 233 2.55 -20.43 -2.94
CA ASN A 233 2.53 -21.87 -3.28
C ASN A 233 1.16 -22.54 -3.05
N GLU A 234 0.06 -21.80 -3.25
CA GLU A 234 -1.29 -22.33 -3.11
C GLU A 234 -1.59 -23.30 -4.25
N ASN A 235 -1.62 -24.59 -3.92
CA ASN A 235 -1.74 -25.67 -4.90
C ASN A 235 -3.10 -25.70 -5.61
N ASP A 236 -4.14 -25.05 -5.05
CA ASP A 236 -5.45 -24.92 -5.69
C ASP A 236 -5.50 -23.76 -6.70
N VAL A 237 -4.51 -22.86 -6.73
CA VAL A 237 -4.41 -21.75 -7.69
C VAL A 237 -3.75 -22.19 -9.00
N THR A 238 -4.49 -22.15 -10.11
CA THR A 238 -4.01 -22.60 -11.43
C THR A 238 -2.84 -21.77 -11.94
N GLU A 239 -2.90 -20.46 -11.77
CA GLU A 239 -1.90 -19.50 -12.23
C GLU A 239 -0.55 -19.72 -11.56
N ILE A 240 -0.53 -20.11 -10.27
CA ILE A 240 0.69 -20.47 -9.55
C ILE A 240 1.29 -21.76 -10.14
N ARG A 241 0.46 -22.77 -10.39
CA ARG A 241 0.92 -24.05 -10.98
C ARG A 241 1.46 -23.86 -12.39
N ASP A 242 0.82 -23.01 -13.19
CA ASP A 242 1.24 -22.75 -14.56
C ASP A 242 2.50 -21.88 -14.59
N PHE A 243 2.60 -20.86 -13.73
CA PHE A 243 3.82 -20.08 -13.56
C PHE A 243 5.01 -20.96 -13.13
N TYR A 244 4.79 -21.94 -12.25
CA TYR A 244 5.84 -22.89 -11.84
C TYR A 244 6.44 -23.64 -13.04
N LYS A 245 5.60 -24.08 -13.99
CA LYS A 245 6.04 -24.83 -15.18
C LYS A 245 6.86 -23.98 -16.15
N CYS A 246 6.71 -22.65 -16.10
CA CYS A 246 7.45 -21.71 -16.94
C CYS A 246 8.85 -21.36 -16.40
N LEU A 247 9.17 -21.77 -15.16
CA LEU A 247 10.45 -21.45 -14.53
C LEU A 247 11.52 -22.51 -14.83
N PRO A 248 12.81 -22.14 -14.83
CA PRO A 248 13.89 -23.11 -14.99
C PRO A 248 13.93 -24.10 -13.82
N ILE A 249 14.34 -25.34 -14.11
CA ILE A 249 14.41 -26.44 -13.12
C ILE A 249 15.41 -26.12 -11.99
N GLN A 250 16.45 -25.33 -12.28
CA GLN A 250 17.43 -24.90 -11.28
C GLN A 250 16.92 -23.66 -10.54
N ALA A 251 16.51 -23.85 -9.29
CA ALA A 251 16.11 -22.78 -8.40
C ALA A 251 17.34 -22.16 -7.71
N GLU A 252 17.59 -20.87 -7.94
CA GLU A 252 18.47 -20.12 -7.05
C GLU A 252 17.79 -19.98 -5.67
N PRO A 253 18.50 -20.23 -4.57
CA PRO A 253 17.96 -20.04 -3.23
C PRO A 253 17.49 -18.60 -3.00
N VAL A 254 16.35 -18.44 -2.32
CA VAL A 254 15.87 -17.12 -1.87
C VAL A 254 16.94 -16.44 -1.01
N LYS A 255 17.29 -15.21 -1.35
CA LYS A 255 18.30 -14.41 -0.64
C LYS A 255 17.67 -13.75 0.60
N LYS A 256 18.36 -13.80 1.73
CA LYS A 256 17.99 -13.03 2.93
C LYS A 256 18.56 -11.62 2.82
N LEU A 257 17.69 -10.63 2.78
CA LEU A 257 18.06 -9.22 2.85
C LEU A 257 18.07 -8.77 4.31
N HIS A 258 18.93 -7.82 4.64
CA HIS A 258 18.95 -7.23 5.97
C HIS A 258 18.70 -5.72 5.91
N LEU A 259 17.54 -5.30 6.42
CA LEU A 259 17.18 -3.91 6.62
C LEU A 259 17.63 -3.47 8.01
N LYS A 260 18.42 -2.41 8.07
CA LYS A 260 18.81 -1.76 9.33
C LYS A 260 17.62 -1.01 9.92
N ASN A 261 17.37 -1.20 11.21
CA ASN A 261 16.29 -0.49 11.90
C ASN A 261 16.59 1.01 12.03
N HIS A 262 15.55 1.83 12.17
CA HIS A 262 15.64 3.28 12.36
C HIS A 262 16.51 3.62 13.58
N GLU A 263 16.35 2.90 14.69
CA GLU A 263 17.20 3.09 15.88
C GLU A 263 18.68 2.76 15.61
N GLU A 264 18.96 1.73 14.82
CA GLU A 264 20.33 1.37 14.44
C GLU A 264 20.94 2.42 13.50
N ILE A 265 20.14 2.97 12.60
CA ILE A 265 20.52 4.09 11.74
C ILE A 265 20.79 5.33 12.61
N GLN A 266 19.91 5.65 13.56
CA GLN A 266 20.09 6.78 14.48
C GLN A 266 21.33 6.63 15.35
N ARG A 267 21.62 5.43 15.89
CA ARG A 267 22.86 5.18 16.65
C ARG A 267 24.14 5.33 15.81
N GLN A 268 24.03 5.26 14.48
CA GLN A 268 25.14 5.50 13.55
C GLN A 268 25.27 6.96 13.13
N ILE A 269 24.32 7.83 13.50
CA ILE A 269 24.42 9.27 13.24
C ILE A 269 25.46 9.85 14.18
N GLU A 270 26.53 10.40 13.59
CA GLU A 270 27.59 11.05 14.36
C GLU A 270 27.10 12.41 14.89
N THR A 271 27.25 12.63 16.18
CA THR A 271 27.04 13.94 16.80
C THR A 271 28.22 14.85 16.49
N LYS A 272 27.97 16.03 15.93
CA LYS A 272 28.97 17.04 15.61
C LYS A 272 28.56 18.41 16.14
N SER A 273 29.56 19.21 16.49
CA SER A 273 29.39 20.64 16.77
C SER A 273 29.09 21.42 15.48
N LEU A 274 28.54 22.62 15.61
CA LEU A 274 28.28 23.50 14.45
C LEU A 274 29.57 23.87 13.71
N LEU A 275 30.70 24.00 14.41
CA LEU A 275 32.00 24.24 13.76
C LEU A 275 32.41 23.06 12.88
N GLU A 276 32.33 21.83 13.40
CA GLU A 276 32.66 20.62 12.62
C GLU A 276 31.73 20.45 11.43
N LEU A 277 30.43 20.71 11.59
CA LEU A 277 29.47 20.65 10.49
C LEU A 277 29.78 21.66 9.38
N ARG A 278 30.27 22.86 9.74
CA ARG A 278 30.68 23.88 8.76
C ARG A 278 31.87 23.44 7.92
N GLU A 279 32.76 22.63 8.49
CA GLU A 279 33.98 22.15 7.83
C GLU A 279 33.73 20.91 6.94
N ILE A 280 32.59 20.23 7.09
CA ILE A 280 32.23 19.09 6.25
C ILE A 280 31.98 19.55 4.81
N ASN A 281 32.69 18.93 3.88
CA ASN A 281 32.40 19.08 2.47
C ASN A 281 31.11 18.31 2.11
N PRO A 282 30.01 19.00 1.71
CA PRO A 282 28.75 18.34 1.40
C PRO A 282 28.81 17.46 0.14
N PHE A 283 29.79 17.67 -0.75
CA PHE A 283 29.96 16.87 -1.96
C PHE A 283 30.57 15.48 -1.67
N ASP A 284 31.37 15.38 -0.61
CA ASP A 284 31.98 14.11 -0.19
C ASP A 284 31.05 13.32 0.75
N HIS A 285 30.06 14.00 1.35
CA HIS A 285 29.15 13.43 2.35
C HIS A 285 27.67 13.49 1.91
N VAL A 286 27.42 13.31 0.61
CA VAL A 286 26.05 13.30 0.07
C VAL A 286 25.25 12.16 0.71
N GLY A 287 24.13 12.50 1.34
CA GLY A 287 23.22 11.54 1.97
C GLY A 287 23.59 11.12 3.39
N PHE A 288 24.71 11.61 3.93
CA PHE A 288 25.05 11.42 5.34
C PHE A 288 24.15 12.28 6.22
N LYS A 289 23.76 11.73 7.37
CA LYS A 289 23.04 12.44 8.42
C LYS A 289 24.00 12.69 9.58
N PHE A 290 23.93 13.89 10.14
CA PHE A 290 24.63 14.28 11.36
C PHE A 290 23.62 14.84 12.35
N GLU A 291 23.96 14.77 13.63
CA GLU A 291 23.17 15.35 14.71
C GLU A 291 23.95 16.46 15.39
N CYS A 292 23.30 17.57 15.73
CA CYS A 292 23.90 18.63 16.55
C CYS A 292 22.89 19.18 17.54
N THR A 293 23.37 19.64 18.70
CA THR A 293 22.57 20.42 19.65
C THR A 293 22.94 21.89 19.51
N ALA A 294 21.96 22.73 19.15
CA ALA A 294 22.16 24.17 18.99
C ALA A 294 20.96 24.95 19.54
N VAL A 295 21.20 26.19 19.93
CA VAL A 295 20.17 27.14 20.36
C VAL A 295 19.75 27.97 19.16
N ILE A 296 18.44 27.99 18.87
CA ILE A 296 17.90 28.92 17.87
C ILE A 296 17.97 30.33 18.46
N ILE A 297 18.77 31.19 17.84
CA ILE A 297 18.97 32.57 18.32
C ILE A 297 18.23 33.59 17.47
N GLN A 298 17.92 33.27 16.21
CA GLN A 298 17.22 34.18 15.32
C GLN A 298 16.49 33.43 14.19
N VAL A 299 15.35 33.98 13.76
CA VAL A 299 14.72 33.62 12.48
C VAL A 299 15.27 34.55 11.41
N ALA A 300 15.73 34.01 10.28
CA ALA A 300 16.34 34.79 9.21
C ALA A 300 15.37 35.88 8.70
N GLN A 301 15.86 37.12 8.67
CA GLN A 301 15.08 38.26 8.20
C GLN A 301 15.02 38.26 6.66
N ASN A 302 13.97 38.86 6.10
CA ASN A 302 13.76 39.01 4.66
C ASN A 302 13.64 37.68 3.88
N GLN A 303 13.22 36.60 4.55
CA GLN A 303 12.90 35.32 3.93
C GLN A 303 11.44 34.96 4.16
N TYR A 304 10.80 34.34 3.17
CA TYR A 304 9.45 33.79 3.35
C TYR A 304 9.53 32.54 4.23
N TRP A 305 8.76 32.53 5.31
CA TRP A 305 8.67 31.44 6.30
C TRP A 305 7.69 30.34 5.89
N CYS A 306 6.94 30.53 4.79
CA CYS A 306 6.07 29.53 4.20
C CYS A 306 6.04 29.65 2.67
N TYR A 307 5.54 28.61 2.02
CA TYR A 307 5.29 28.60 0.58
C TYR A 307 3.96 27.89 0.28
N PRO A 308 3.24 28.30 -0.80
CA PRO A 308 2.09 27.56 -1.28
C PRO A 308 2.56 26.23 -1.89
N ALA A 309 2.10 25.11 -1.34
CA ALA A 309 2.41 23.76 -1.79
C ALA A 309 1.16 23.14 -2.43
N CYS A 310 1.35 22.39 -3.53
CA CYS A 310 0.29 21.64 -4.19
C CYS A 310 -0.22 20.53 -3.26
N THR A 311 -1.53 20.45 -3.02
CA THR A 311 -2.10 19.41 -2.13
C THR A 311 -1.98 18.00 -2.69
N THR A 312 -1.80 17.86 -4.01
CA THR A 312 -1.66 16.56 -4.69
C THR A 312 -0.26 15.97 -4.54
N CYS A 313 0.80 16.76 -4.73
CA CYS A 313 2.18 16.24 -4.79
C CYS A 313 3.15 16.92 -3.81
N GLY A 314 2.70 17.92 -3.06
CA GLY A 314 3.52 18.65 -2.08
C GLY A 314 4.58 19.59 -2.67
N SER A 315 4.69 19.69 -4.00
CA SER A 315 5.63 20.60 -4.67
C SER A 315 5.17 22.05 -4.59
N ARG A 316 6.08 23.01 -4.79
CA ARG A 316 5.73 24.44 -4.82
C ARG A 316 4.66 24.71 -5.87
N SER A 317 3.68 25.53 -5.53
CA SER A 317 2.72 26.08 -6.50
C SER A 317 3.07 27.52 -6.81
N ILE A 318 2.81 27.95 -8.03
CA ILE A 318 3.08 29.29 -8.53
C ILE A 318 1.72 29.94 -8.83
N PHE A 319 1.56 31.19 -8.42
CA PHE A 319 0.37 31.96 -8.71
C PHE A 319 0.58 32.73 -10.01
N ASP A 320 -0.24 32.45 -11.03
CA ASP A 320 -0.21 33.12 -12.33
C ASP A 320 -1.61 33.21 -12.90
N GLY A 321 -1.94 34.33 -13.56
CA GLY A 321 -3.25 34.55 -14.20
C GLY A 321 -4.46 34.38 -13.26
N GLY A 322 -4.31 34.63 -11.95
CA GLY A 322 -5.39 34.50 -10.97
C GLY A 322 -5.61 33.08 -10.44
N LYS A 323 -4.77 32.11 -10.79
CA LYS A 323 -4.88 30.72 -10.34
C LYS A 323 -3.52 30.17 -9.88
N TYR A 324 -3.56 29.20 -8.97
CA TYR A 324 -2.38 28.41 -8.63
C TYR A 324 -2.20 27.27 -9.63
N HIS A 325 -0.96 27.08 -10.06
CA HIS A 325 -0.54 25.90 -10.82
C HIS A 325 0.68 25.27 -10.14
N CYS A 326 0.75 23.95 -10.15
CA CYS A 326 1.91 23.24 -9.60
C CYS A 326 3.15 23.55 -10.45
N SER A 327 4.30 23.83 -9.81
CA SER A 327 5.58 24.03 -10.50
C SER A 327 6.17 22.76 -11.13
N LYS A 328 5.54 21.61 -10.90
CA LYS A 328 5.96 20.33 -11.47
C LYS A 328 5.16 20.07 -12.73
N ASP A 329 5.82 20.04 -13.89
CA ASP A 329 5.19 19.86 -15.21
C ASP A 329 4.29 18.63 -15.31
N SER A 330 4.62 17.56 -14.56
CA SER A 330 3.86 16.32 -14.52
C SER A 330 2.63 16.34 -13.60
N CYS A 331 2.29 17.49 -12.99
CA CYS A 331 1.25 17.59 -11.97
C CYS A 331 0.21 18.64 -12.37
N THR A 332 -1.05 18.21 -12.55
CA THR A 332 -2.18 19.08 -12.89
C THR A 332 -2.91 19.66 -11.66
N GLY A 333 -2.34 19.51 -10.46
CA GLY A 333 -2.95 19.96 -9.22
C GLY A 333 -3.01 21.49 -9.12
N THR A 334 -4.20 22.02 -8.83
CA THR A 334 -4.46 23.46 -8.69
C THR A 334 -4.74 23.90 -7.26
N SER A 335 -5.06 22.95 -6.37
CA SER A 335 -5.33 23.23 -4.95
C SER A 335 -4.04 23.35 -4.15
N ILE A 336 -4.02 24.29 -3.20
CA ILE A 336 -2.83 24.58 -2.38
C ILE A 336 -3.08 24.44 -0.87
N GLU A 337 -2.01 24.16 -0.15
CA GLU A 337 -1.87 24.32 1.30
C GLU A 337 -0.58 25.09 1.61
N HIS A 338 -0.54 25.88 2.68
CA HIS A 338 0.70 26.55 3.09
C HIS A 338 1.59 25.60 3.89
N ARG A 339 2.84 25.43 3.46
CA ARG A 339 3.85 24.65 4.19
C ARG A 339 4.96 25.56 4.69
N TYR A 340 5.48 25.25 5.88
CA TYR A 340 6.59 26.00 6.46
C TYR A 340 7.89 25.79 5.67
N LYS A 341 8.65 26.88 5.53
CA LYS A 341 10.02 26.93 5.03
C LYS A 341 10.75 27.96 5.87
N VAL A 342 11.06 27.59 7.11
CA VAL A 342 11.68 28.51 8.07
C VAL A 342 13.20 28.44 7.90
N CYS A 343 13.83 29.60 7.69
CA CYS A 343 15.27 29.75 7.76
C CYS A 343 15.64 30.22 9.17
N LEU A 344 16.42 29.42 9.88
CA LEU A 344 16.82 29.67 11.27
C LEU A 344 18.33 29.93 11.33
N ILE A 345 18.73 30.79 12.26
CA ILE A 345 20.10 31.03 12.68
C ILE A 345 20.24 30.39 14.06
N ALA A 346 21.24 29.54 14.21
CA ALA A 346 21.44 28.76 15.42
C ALA A 346 22.89 28.87 15.89
N SER A 347 23.11 28.79 17.20
CA SER A 347 24.44 28.81 17.78
C SER A 347 24.63 27.69 18.78
N ASP A 348 25.85 27.18 18.87
CA ASP A 348 26.31 26.36 19.99
C ASP A 348 27.54 27.03 20.63
N THR A 349 28.25 26.32 21.50
CA THR A 349 29.46 26.86 22.15
C THR A 349 30.66 27.00 21.21
N THR A 350 30.58 26.47 19.99
CA THR A 350 31.69 26.38 19.02
C THR A 350 31.53 27.32 17.83
N TRP A 351 30.28 27.58 17.40
CA TRP A 351 30.01 28.35 16.20
C TRP A 351 28.58 28.94 16.20
N GLN A 352 28.37 29.96 15.37
CA GLN A 352 27.06 30.53 15.05
C GLN A 352 26.82 30.40 13.55
N LEU A 353 25.78 29.63 13.19
CA LEU A 353 25.40 29.31 11.82
C LEU A 353 24.32 30.24 11.28
#